data_AF-A0A538S8J4-F1
#
_entry.id   AF-A0A538S8J4-F1
#
_cell.length_a   1.000
_cell.length_b   1.000
_cell.length_c   1.000
_cell.angle_alpha   90.00
_cell.angle_beta   90.00
_cell.angle_gamma   90.00
#
_symmetry.space_group_name_H-M   'P 1'
#
loop_
_entity.id
_entity.type
_entity.pdbx_description
1 polymer ?
#
loop_
_entity_poly.entity_id
_entity_poly.type
_entity_poly.pdbx_seq_one_letter_code
_entity_poly.pdbx_strand_id
1 'polypeptide(L)'
;MPHPIAIAFIHGIGRTKPGYSAGMQRALKRRFAACAGKEMPAVRGRRAGRDGRLDPCSQLVFEEVNWSAALQYRENSLWRRLRAADGMRYGKLRRFLVDFAADAIAYQPAVSERTAYDAIHREVAATLARLADRAGPRAPLCIIAHSLGTVIASNYVYDLVKRHDSFMGRSMSTRINGTPLERGETLALLYTMGSPIALWSLRYPRFGEPVRLPAQSLARHHPSLETAWINLYDPDDIVGYALRPLNAAYRAAVTEDRPVGVGWLLTSWNPLCHLGYWNNAGVADQIAESLAGVWRQSTGLAVAEPERIPRVARARKTG
;
A
#
# COMPACT_ATOMS: atom_id res chain seq x y z
N MET A 1 5.38 20.08 13.65
CA MET A 1 4.67 18.95 14.30
C MET A 1 4.78 17.72 13.41
N PRO A 2 4.91 16.50 13.97
CA PRO A 2 5.02 15.29 13.17
C PRO A 2 3.74 15.06 12.35
N HIS A 3 3.92 14.70 11.09
CA HIS A 3 2.80 14.33 10.21
C HIS A 3 2.26 12.95 10.62
N PRO A 4 0.93 12.75 10.65
CA PRO A 4 0.36 11.43 10.67
C PRO A 4 0.93 10.56 9.54
N ILE A 5 1.00 9.25 9.75
CA ILE A 5 1.42 8.30 8.72
C ILE A 5 0.22 8.04 7.81
N ALA A 6 0.41 8.25 6.51
CA ALA A 6 -0.56 7.92 5.47
C ALA A 6 -0.45 6.44 5.10
N ILE A 7 -1.57 5.71 5.11
CA ILE A 7 -1.59 4.26 4.92
C ILE A 7 -2.61 3.93 3.82
N ALA A 8 -2.12 3.45 2.69
CA ALA A 8 -2.93 2.99 1.57
C ALA A 8 -3.06 1.47 1.60
N PHE A 9 -4.29 0.96 1.63
CA PHE A 9 -4.55 -0.46 1.42
C PHE A 9 -4.89 -0.72 -0.03
N ILE A 10 -4.29 -1.75 -0.63
CA ILE A 10 -4.57 -2.15 -2.01
C ILE A 10 -4.89 -3.64 -2.05
N HIS A 11 -6.14 -3.98 -2.41
CA HIS A 11 -6.55 -5.36 -2.59
C HIS A 11 -6.43 -5.81 -4.06
N GLY A 12 -6.37 -7.12 -4.28
CA GLY A 12 -6.13 -7.74 -5.58
C GLY A 12 -7.33 -8.40 -6.26
N ILE A 13 -8.56 -8.14 -5.81
CA ILE A 13 -9.77 -8.77 -6.35
C ILE A 13 -10.72 -7.67 -6.84
N GLY A 14 -11.16 -7.75 -8.10
CA GLY A 14 -12.04 -6.78 -8.77
C GLY A 14 -13.48 -6.71 -8.23
N ARG A 15 -13.79 -7.47 -7.18
CA ARG A 15 -15.12 -7.52 -6.53
C ARG A 15 -15.10 -7.16 -5.05
N THR A 16 -14.02 -6.59 -4.56
CA THR A 16 -13.90 -6.27 -3.14
C THR A 16 -14.81 -5.10 -2.76
N LYS A 17 -15.64 -5.33 -1.73
CA LYS A 17 -16.49 -4.28 -1.14
C LYS A 17 -15.62 -3.35 -0.27
N PRO A 18 -15.95 -2.04 -0.18
CA PRO A 18 -15.35 -1.16 0.81
C PRO A 18 -15.41 -1.78 2.22
N GLY A 19 -14.36 -1.56 3.01
CA GLY A 19 -14.23 -2.07 4.38
C GLY A 19 -13.48 -3.41 4.49
N TYR A 20 -12.87 -3.91 3.43
CA TYR A 20 -12.11 -5.16 3.46
C TYR A 20 -10.90 -5.10 4.40
N SER A 21 -10.32 -3.92 4.61
CA SER A 21 -9.17 -3.72 5.49
C SER A 21 -9.59 -3.39 6.93
N ALA A 22 -10.89 -3.31 7.25
CA ALA A 22 -11.37 -2.84 8.55
C ALA A 22 -10.84 -3.67 9.73
N GLY A 23 -10.68 -4.99 9.54
CA GLY A 23 -10.05 -5.88 10.53
C GLY A 23 -8.60 -5.46 10.82
N MET A 24 -7.80 -5.34 9.76
CA MET A 24 -6.42 -4.87 9.81
C MET A 24 -6.32 -3.48 10.43
N GLN A 25 -7.14 -2.51 10.01
CA GLN A 25 -7.13 -1.16 10.57
C GLN A 25 -7.34 -1.13 12.08
N ARG A 26 -8.31 -1.90 12.61
CA ARG A 26 -8.54 -2.01 14.05
C ARG A 26 -7.36 -2.65 14.77
N ALA A 27 -6.78 -3.69 14.16
CA ALA A 27 -5.61 -4.37 14.69
C ALA A 27 -4.39 -3.43 14.76
N LEU A 28 -4.10 -2.69 13.68
CA LEU A 28 -2.99 -1.74 13.61
C LEU A 28 -3.16 -0.61 14.62
N LYS A 29 -4.34 0.01 14.73
CA LYS A 29 -4.60 1.07 15.72
C LYS A 29 -4.30 0.61 17.15
N ARG A 30 -4.82 -0.57 17.53
CA ARG A 30 -4.62 -1.13 18.88
C ARG A 30 -3.14 -1.41 19.16
N ARG A 31 -2.45 -2.06 18.22
CA ARG A 31 -1.04 -2.46 18.37
C ARG A 31 -0.10 -1.27 18.35
N PHE A 32 -0.31 -0.32 17.44
CA PHE A 32 0.44 0.93 17.39
C PHE A 32 0.30 1.73 18.70
N ALA A 33 -0.92 1.82 19.25
CA ALA A 33 -1.13 2.45 20.55
C ALA A 33 -0.38 1.73 21.69
N ALA A 34 -0.31 0.40 21.67
CA ALA A 34 0.48 -0.36 22.62
C ALA A 34 2.00 -0.13 22.45
N CYS A 35 2.48 -0.04 21.20
CA CYS A 35 3.91 0.16 20.90
C CYS A 35 4.40 1.57 21.21
N ALA A 36 3.64 2.61 20.84
CA ALA A 36 4.11 4.01 20.84
C ALA A 36 3.31 4.93 21.77
N GLY A 37 2.16 4.49 22.32
CA GLY A 37 1.25 5.37 23.07
C GLY A 37 1.89 6.01 24.31
N LYS A 38 2.75 5.28 25.01
CA LYS A 38 3.49 5.79 26.19
C LYS A 38 4.57 6.81 25.84
N GLU A 39 4.93 6.93 24.56
CA GLU A 39 5.92 7.90 24.07
C GLU A 39 5.24 9.14 23.48
N MET A 40 3.92 9.13 23.31
CA MET A 40 3.17 10.25 22.75
C MET A 40 3.31 11.50 23.65
N PRO A 41 3.55 12.68 23.05
CA PRO A 41 3.69 13.92 23.80
C PRO A 41 2.37 14.34 24.44
N ALA A 42 2.45 15.07 25.55
CA ALA A 42 1.30 15.72 26.16
C ALA A 42 0.74 16.80 25.22
N VAL A 43 -0.57 16.83 25.01
CA VAL A 43 -1.25 17.85 24.19
C VAL A 43 -2.53 18.30 24.89
N ARG A 44 -3.01 19.51 24.57
CA ARG A 44 -4.28 20.04 25.11
C ARG A 44 -5.35 20.12 24.02
N GLY A 45 -6.62 20.08 24.43
CA GLY A 45 -7.78 20.27 23.55
C GLY A 45 -8.19 19.00 22.80
N ARG A 46 -8.90 19.17 21.66
CA ARG A 46 -9.54 18.08 20.90
C ARG A 46 -8.62 16.98 20.36
N ARG A 47 -7.30 17.14 20.49
CA ARG A 47 -6.28 16.16 20.06
C ARG A 47 -5.76 15.29 21.20
N ALA A 48 -6.10 15.64 22.44
CA ALA A 48 -5.72 14.88 23.62
C ALA A 48 -6.60 13.63 23.72
N GLY A 49 -5.96 12.47 23.90
CA GLY A 49 -6.60 11.26 24.38
C GLY A 49 -7.04 11.41 25.84
N ARG A 50 -7.64 10.34 26.38
CA ARG A 50 -8.17 10.33 27.76
C ARG A 50 -7.11 10.59 28.83
N ASP A 51 -5.85 10.33 28.51
CA ASP A 51 -4.68 10.49 29.39
C ASP A 51 -3.94 11.83 29.20
N GLY A 52 -4.48 12.75 28.40
CA GLY A 52 -3.87 14.05 28.12
C GLY A 52 -2.70 14.01 27.13
N ARG A 53 -2.42 12.86 26.51
CA ARG A 53 -1.40 12.70 25.48
C ARG A 53 -2.01 12.71 24.09
N LEU A 54 -1.19 12.92 23.06
CA LEU A 54 -1.64 12.86 21.68
C LEU A 54 -2.24 11.48 21.40
N ASP A 55 -3.47 11.44 20.88
CA ASP A 55 -4.14 10.16 20.58
C ASP A 55 -3.34 9.38 19.51
N PRO A 56 -2.81 8.18 19.83
CA PRO A 56 -2.08 7.37 18.85
C PRO A 56 -2.90 7.06 17.60
N CYS A 57 -4.22 6.89 17.74
CA CYS A 57 -5.09 6.58 16.60
C CYS A 57 -5.19 7.74 15.60
N SER A 58 -4.98 8.98 16.06
CA SER A 58 -4.94 10.17 15.20
C SER A 58 -3.68 10.25 14.34
N GLN A 59 -2.65 9.46 14.66
CA GLN A 59 -1.37 9.44 13.95
C GLN A 59 -1.36 8.47 12.77
N LEU A 60 -2.45 7.71 12.55
CA LEU A 60 -2.59 6.77 11.45
C LEU A 60 -3.80 7.16 10.59
N VAL A 61 -3.56 7.51 9.33
CA VAL A 61 -4.60 7.89 8.37
C VAL A 61 -4.72 6.80 7.31
N PHE A 62 -5.87 6.15 7.26
CA PHE A 62 -6.11 5.01 6.38
C PHE A 62 -7.02 5.38 5.20
N GLU A 63 -6.70 4.85 4.03
CA GLU A 63 -7.56 4.83 2.85
C GLU A 63 -7.48 3.47 2.15
N GLU A 64 -8.57 3.04 1.53
CA GLU A 64 -8.63 1.83 0.69
C GLU A 64 -8.68 2.22 -0.78
N VAL A 65 -7.83 1.59 -1.59
CA VAL A 65 -7.97 1.65 -3.05
C VAL A 65 -9.06 0.67 -3.46
N ASN A 66 -10.19 1.22 -3.89
CA ASN A 66 -11.29 0.43 -4.43
C ASN A 66 -11.40 0.60 -5.94
N TRP A 67 -10.79 -0.31 -6.68
CA TRP A 67 -10.85 -0.34 -8.15
C TRP A 67 -11.88 -1.33 -8.70
N SER A 68 -12.72 -1.93 -7.83
CA SER A 68 -13.69 -2.96 -8.24
C SER A 68 -14.61 -2.50 -9.38
N ALA A 69 -15.10 -1.26 -9.30
CA ALA A 69 -15.96 -0.67 -10.32
C ALA A 69 -15.32 -0.62 -11.72
N ALA A 70 -13.98 -0.61 -11.82
CA ALA A 70 -13.28 -0.56 -13.10
C ALA A 70 -13.40 -1.86 -13.91
N LEU A 71 -13.55 -3.02 -13.25
CA LEU A 71 -13.58 -4.34 -13.90
C LEU A 71 -14.92 -5.08 -13.76
N GLN A 72 -15.73 -4.71 -12.76
CA GLN A 72 -16.95 -5.42 -12.38
C GLN A 72 -17.97 -5.64 -13.52
N TYR A 73 -18.11 -4.68 -14.45
CA TYR A 73 -19.02 -4.83 -15.59
C TYR A 73 -18.57 -5.94 -16.56
N ARG A 74 -17.27 -5.98 -16.91
CA ARG A 74 -16.71 -6.97 -17.84
C ARG A 74 -16.75 -8.38 -17.23
N GLU A 75 -16.37 -8.51 -15.96
CA GLU A 75 -16.45 -9.77 -15.22
C GLU A 75 -17.87 -10.32 -15.12
N ASN A 76 -18.87 -9.47 -14.82
CA ASN A 76 -20.27 -9.88 -14.72
C ASN A 76 -20.82 -10.36 -16.08
N SER A 77 -20.34 -9.78 -17.18
CA SER A 77 -20.68 -10.24 -18.54
C SER A 77 -20.08 -11.62 -18.83
N LEU A 78 -18.79 -11.82 -18.55
CA LEU A 78 -18.11 -13.10 -18.73
C LEU A 78 -18.77 -14.22 -17.89
N TRP A 79 -19.03 -13.95 -16.61
CA TRP A 79 -19.66 -14.90 -15.70
C TRP A 79 -21.08 -15.31 -16.14
N ARG A 80 -21.87 -14.40 -16.70
CA ARG A 80 -23.19 -14.75 -17.27
C ARG A 80 -23.06 -15.71 -18.45
N ARG A 81 -22.06 -15.51 -19.31
CA ARG A 81 -21.79 -16.38 -20.47
C ARG A 81 -21.27 -17.76 -20.06
N LEU A 82 -20.37 -17.81 -19.08
CA LEU A 82 -19.78 -19.07 -18.60
C LEU A 82 -20.75 -19.92 -17.76
N ARG A 83 -21.70 -19.30 -17.04
CA ARG A 83 -22.73 -20.02 -16.27
C ARG A 83 -23.78 -20.71 -17.14
N ALA A 84 -23.88 -20.33 -18.41
CA ALA A 84 -24.76 -21.02 -19.36
C ALA A 84 -24.17 -22.35 -19.87
N ALA A 85 -22.91 -22.67 -19.53
CA ALA A 85 -22.28 -23.95 -19.81
C ALA A 85 -22.39 -24.88 -18.59
N ASP A 86 -23.16 -25.96 -18.72
CA ASP A 86 -23.46 -26.91 -17.64
C ASP A 86 -22.29 -27.89 -17.32
N GLY A 87 -22.25 -28.42 -16.10
CA GLY A 87 -21.44 -29.60 -15.76
C GLY A 87 -20.06 -29.41 -15.08
N MET A 88 -19.70 -28.21 -14.61
CA MET A 88 -18.35 -27.98 -14.04
C MET A 88 -18.19 -28.38 -12.56
N ARG A 89 -17.31 -29.34 -12.28
CA ARG A 89 -16.84 -29.71 -10.93
C ARG A 89 -15.81 -28.71 -10.37
N TYR A 90 -15.62 -28.66 -9.05
CA TYR A 90 -14.71 -27.74 -8.32
C TYR A 90 -15.04 -26.24 -8.45
N GLY A 91 -16.33 -25.89 -8.41
CA GLY A 91 -16.80 -24.52 -8.67
C GLY A 91 -16.16 -23.41 -7.82
N LYS A 92 -15.74 -23.68 -6.57
CA LYS A 92 -15.05 -22.70 -5.72
C LYS A 92 -13.62 -22.43 -6.18
N LEU A 93 -12.84 -23.47 -6.48
CA LEU A 93 -11.47 -23.35 -6.98
C LEU A 93 -11.45 -22.74 -8.39
N ARG A 94 -12.36 -23.16 -9.27
CA ARG A 94 -12.53 -22.56 -10.60
C ARG A 94 -12.91 -21.09 -10.51
N ARG A 95 -13.79 -20.71 -9.57
CA ARG A 95 -14.12 -19.30 -9.34
C ARG A 95 -12.90 -18.51 -8.89
N PHE A 96 -12.13 -19.03 -7.93
CA PHE A 96 -10.89 -18.38 -7.51
C PHE A 96 -9.91 -18.22 -8.68
N LEU A 97 -9.66 -19.29 -9.45
CA LEU A 97 -8.75 -19.24 -10.60
C LEU A 97 -9.26 -18.26 -11.66
N VAL A 98 -10.56 -18.24 -11.96
CA VAL A 98 -11.14 -17.30 -12.92
C VAL A 98 -11.02 -15.88 -12.38
N ASP A 99 -11.40 -15.60 -11.14
CA ASP A 99 -11.33 -14.25 -10.59
C ASP A 99 -9.86 -13.77 -10.54
N PHE A 100 -8.92 -14.61 -10.08
CA PHE A 100 -7.49 -14.27 -10.05
C PHE A 100 -6.86 -14.15 -11.45
N ALA A 101 -7.04 -15.15 -12.33
CA ALA A 101 -6.42 -15.17 -13.64
C ALA A 101 -7.09 -14.17 -14.60
N ALA A 102 -8.41 -13.99 -14.54
CA ALA A 102 -9.08 -12.99 -15.36
C ALA A 102 -8.69 -11.58 -14.94
N ASP A 103 -8.57 -11.29 -13.64
CA ASP A 103 -8.10 -9.98 -13.16
C ASP A 103 -6.64 -9.74 -13.56
N ALA A 104 -5.78 -10.76 -13.44
CA ALA A 104 -4.40 -10.71 -13.88
C ALA A 104 -4.27 -10.46 -15.40
N ILE A 105 -5.05 -11.18 -16.22
CA ILE A 105 -5.08 -11.00 -17.68
C ILE A 105 -5.67 -9.62 -18.04
N ALA A 106 -6.76 -9.20 -17.42
CA ALA A 106 -7.42 -7.93 -17.69
C ALA A 106 -6.59 -6.72 -17.28
N TYR A 107 -5.78 -6.86 -16.23
CA TYR A 107 -4.84 -5.81 -15.80
C TYR A 107 -3.68 -5.61 -16.78
N GLN A 108 -3.34 -6.62 -17.58
CA GLN A 108 -2.23 -6.52 -18.53
C GLN A 108 -2.53 -5.45 -19.59
N PRO A 109 -1.70 -4.40 -19.72
CA PRO A 109 -1.90 -3.41 -20.77
C PRO A 109 -1.58 -4.04 -22.13
N ALA A 110 -2.58 -4.12 -23.01
CA ALA A 110 -2.34 -4.38 -24.43
C ALA A 110 -2.01 -3.05 -25.13
N VAL A 111 -1.18 -3.09 -26.18
CA VAL A 111 -0.74 -1.89 -26.93
C VAL A 111 -1.93 -1.05 -27.40
N SER A 112 -3.08 -1.67 -27.66
CA SER A 112 -4.34 -1.04 -28.09
C SER A 112 -5.43 -0.92 -27.02
N GLU A 113 -5.30 -1.54 -25.84
CA GLU A 113 -6.30 -1.51 -24.76
C GLU A 113 -5.66 -1.35 -23.38
N ARG A 114 -5.53 -0.10 -22.90
CA ARG A 114 -5.01 0.27 -21.57
C ARG A 114 -6.08 0.63 -20.55
N THR A 115 -7.35 0.53 -20.92
CA THR A 115 -8.47 1.11 -20.18
C THR A 115 -8.57 0.60 -18.74
N ALA A 116 -8.33 -0.69 -18.51
CA ALA A 116 -8.35 -1.29 -17.18
C ALA A 116 -7.16 -0.82 -16.32
N TYR A 117 -5.95 -0.89 -16.87
CA TYR A 117 -4.73 -0.43 -16.22
C TYR A 117 -4.84 1.04 -15.79
N ASP A 118 -5.21 1.92 -16.72
CA ASP A 118 -5.35 3.36 -16.45
C ASP A 118 -6.48 3.63 -15.46
N ALA A 119 -7.60 2.89 -15.52
CA ALA A 119 -8.70 3.06 -14.57
C ALA A 119 -8.30 2.65 -13.14
N ILE A 120 -7.60 1.53 -12.99
CA ILE A 120 -7.09 1.09 -11.69
C ILE A 120 -6.08 2.09 -11.14
N HIS A 121 -5.15 2.56 -11.97
CA HIS A 121 -4.13 3.53 -11.55
C HIS A 121 -4.74 4.90 -11.22
N ARG A 122 -5.85 5.30 -11.84
CA ARG A 122 -6.64 6.48 -11.42
C ARG A 122 -7.15 6.34 -10.00
N GLU A 123 -7.68 5.17 -9.64
CA GLU A 123 -8.18 4.94 -8.27
C GLU A 123 -7.04 4.95 -7.25
N VAL A 124 -5.87 4.41 -7.60
CA VAL A 124 -4.67 4.52 -6.76
C VAL A 124 -4.28 6.00 -6.58
N ALA A 125 -4.19 6.77 -7.66
CA ALA A 125 -3.85 8.19 -7.60
C ALA A 125 -4.86 9.01 -6.78
N ALA A 126 -6.17 8.79 -6.99
CA ALA A 126 -7.22 9.46 -6.24
C ALA A 126 -7.16 9.12 -4.74
N THR A 127 -6.83 7.87 -4.39
CA THR A 127 -6.62 7.47 -3.01
C THR A 127 -5.41 8.17 -2.37
N LEU A 128 -4.29 8.27 -3.09
CA LEU A 128 -3.13 9.00 -2.60
C LEU A 128 -3.41 10.50 -2.42
N ALA A 129 -4.20 11.12 -3.31
CA ALA A 129 -4.64 12.50 -3.16
C ALA A 129 -5.46 12.69 -1.86
N ARG A 130 -6.42 11.80 -1.58
CA ARG A 130 -7.18 11.83 -0.32
C ARG A 130 -6.30 11.65 0.92
N LEU A 131 -5.27 10.80 0.83
CA LEU A 131 -4.28 10.66 1.89
C LEU A 131 -3.45 11.93 2.08
N ALA A 132 -3.01 12.59 1.01
CA ALA A 132 -2.29 13.85 1.07
C ALA A 132 -3.13 14.95 1.73
N ASP A 133 -4.43 15.04 1.41
CA ASP A 133 -5.35 16.00 2.03
C ASP A 133 -5.55 15.73 3.53
N ARG A 134 -5.65 14.46 3.93
CA ARG A 134 -6.00 14.06 5.31
C ARG A 134 -4.80 13.95 6.25
N ALA A 135 -3.67 13.41 5.78
CA ALA A 135 -2.45 13.22 6.55
C ALA A 135 -1.43 14.35 6.35
N GLY A 136 -1.55 15.09 5.25
CA GLY A 136 -0.68 16.18 4.85
C GLY A 136 0.18 15.82 3.63
N PRO A 137 0.57 16.82 2.82
CA PRO A 137 1.23 16.62 1.52
C PRO A 137 2.61 15.97 1.60
N ARG A 138 3.22 15.99 2.80
CA ARG A 138 4.54 15.41 3.11
C ARG A 138 4.46 14.26 4.11
N ALA A 139 3.29 13.72 4.42
CA ALA A 139 3.17 12.58 5.33
C ALA A 139 3.99 11.37 4.85
N PRO A 140 4.68 10.64 5.75
CA PRO A 140 5.24 9.34 5.42
C PRO A 140 4.16 8.41 4.87
N LEU A 141 4.42 7.78 3.73
CA LEU A 141 3.48 6.88 3.06
C LEU A 141 3.86 5.42 3.33
N CYS A 142 2.87 4.64 3.77
CA CYS A 142 2.93 3.19 3.87
C CYS A 142 1.89 2.59 2.91
N ILE A 143 2.32 1.67 2.05
CA ILE A 143 1.42 0.92 1.17
C ILE A 143 1.36 -0.53 1.67
N ILE A 144 0.15 -1.01 1.95
CA ILE A 144 -0.11 -2.39 2.35
C ILE A 144 -0.96 -3.04 1.26
N ALA A 145 -0.32 -3.89 0.48
CA ALA A 145 -0.89 -4.48 -0.72
C ALA A 145 -1.05 -6.01 -0.58
N HIS A 146 -2.07 -6.55 -1.23
CA HIS A 146 -2.42 -7.97 -1.12
C HIS A 146 -2.76 -8.58 -2.48
N SER A 147 -2.32 -9.82 -2.74
CA SER A 147 -2.61 -10.54 -3.98
C SER A 147 -2.24 -9.70 -5.22
N LEU A 148 -3.07 -9.64 -6.28
CA LEU A 148 -2.85 -8.77 -7.43
C LEU A 148 -2.65 -7.28 -7.06
N GLY A 149 -3.15 -6.84 -5.90
CA GLY A 149 -2.90 -5.51 -5.35
C GLY A 149 -1.41 -5.23 -5.16
N THR A 150 -0.59 -6.24 -4.89
CA THR A 150 0.88 -6.13 -4.79
C THR A 150 1.51 -5.79 -6.14
N VAL A 151 1.00 -6.39 -7.22
CA VAL A 151 1.41 -6.11 -8.59
C VAL A 151 0.97 -4.72 -9.01
N ILE A 152 -0.26 -4.32 -8.65
CA ILE A 152 -0.77 -2.96 -8.89
C ILE A 152 0.11 -1.93 -8.17
N ALA A 153 0.38 -2.13 -6.88
CA ALA A 153 1.24 -1.26 -6.08
C ALA A 153 2.65 -1.16 -6.67
N SER A 154 3.27 -2.31 -6.98
CA SER A 154 4.62 -2.38 -7.55
C SER A 154 4.70 -1.63 -8.89
N ASN A 155 3.78 -1.90 -9.82
CA ASN A 155 3.74 -1.20 -11.11
C ASN A 155 3.49 0.30 -10.95
N TYR A 156 2.55 0.71 -10.09
CA TYR A 156 2.23 2.12 -9.87
C TYR A 156 3.45 2.89 -9.34
N VAL A 157 4.12 2.36 -8.31
CA VAL A 157 5.33 2.99 -7.75
C VAL A 157 6.49 2.97 -8.75
N TYR A 158 6.66 1.87 -9.50
CA TYR A 158 7.68 1.77 -10.54
C TYR A 158 7.49 2.84 -11.62
N ASP A 159 6.25 3.04 -12.08
CA ASP A 159 5.91 4.03 -13.09
C ASP A 159 6.09 5.47 -12.58
N LEU A 160 5.80 5.73 -11.30
CA LEU A 160 6.06 7.03 -10.67
C LEU A 160 7.55 7.39 -10.70
N VAL A 161 8.43 6.40 -10.57
CA VAL A 161 9.89 6.60 -10.58
C VAL A 161 10.43 6.74 -12.02
N LYS A 162 9.92 5.97 -12.99
CA LYS A 162 10.48 5.94 -14.36
C LYS A 162 10.02 7.06 -15.30
N ARG A 163 8.97 7.85 -14.97
CA ARG A 163 8.43 9.11 -15.58
C ARG A 163 8.49 9.35 -17.11
N HIS A 164 9.61 9.08 -17.77
CA HIS A 164 9.84 9.21 -19.20
C HIS A 164 9.63 7.91 -19.99
N ASP A 165 9.80 6.74 -19.35
CA ASP A 165 9.58 5.40 -19.95
C ASP A 165 8.47 4.60 -19.21
N SER A 166 7.58 5.28 -18.48
CA SER A 166 6.51 4.61 -17.72
C SER A 166 5.35 4.16 -18.60
N PHE A 167 4.65 3.10 -18.19
CA PHE A 167 3.39 2.71 -18.85
C PHE A 167 2.24 3.69 -18.56
N MET A 168 2.35 4.49 -17.49
CA MET A 168 1.46 5.62 -17.21
C MET A 168 1.42 6.62 -18.38
N GLY A 169 0.24 6.76 -19.00
CA GLY A 169 0.02 7.72 -20.07
C GLY A 169 0.05 9.19 -19.61
N ARG A 170 0.22 10.12 -20.56
CA ARG A 170 0.26 11.59 -20.31
C ARG A 170 -0.96 12.11 -19.52
N SER A 171 -2.13 11.52 -19.70
CA SER A 171 -3.36 11.89 -18.98
C SER A 171 -3.35 11.50 -17.50
N MET A 172 -2.50 10.53 -17.10
CA MET A 172 -2.25 10.16 -15.70
C MET A 172 -1.20 11.06 -15.05
N SER A 173 -0.13 11.40 -15.77
CA SER A 173 0.90 12.30 -15.24
C SER A 173 0.35 13.67 -14.83
N THR A 174 -0.70 14.16 -15.49
CA THR A 174 -1.37 15.43 -15.14
C THR A 174 -2.35 15.31 -13.96
N ARG A 175 -2.70 14.09 -13.53
CA ARG A 175 -3.65 13.83 -12.43
C ARG A 175 -2.98 13.46 -11.11
N ILE A 176 -1.70 13.11 -11.12
CA ILE A 176 -0.90 12.97 -9.90
C ILE A 176 -0.70 14.39 -9.37
N ASN A 177 -1.60 14.79 -8.48
CA ASN A 177 -1.70 16.14 -7.95
C ASN A 177 -0.43 16.47 -7.13
N GLY A 178 -0.10 17.76 -7.06
CA GLY A 178 1.26 18.29 -6.89
C GLY A 178 2.00 18.07 -5.56
N THR A 179 1.69 17.06 -4.76
CA THR A 179 2.34 16.84 -3.47
C THR A 179 3.44 15.77 -3.49
N PRO A 180 4.44 15.85 -2.61
CA PRO A 180 5.42 14.78 -2.42
C PRO A 180 4.80 13.39 -2.20
N LEU A 181 3.73 13.29 -1.41
CA LEU A 181 3.05 12.03 -1.16
C LEU A 181 2.47 11.41 -2.44
N GLU A 182 1.76 12.20 -3.23
CA GLU A 182 1.12 11.72 -4.46
C GLU A 182 2.13 11.28 -5.52
N ARG A 183 3.31 11.92 -5.54
CA ARG A 183 4.44 11.54 -6.39
C ARG A 183 5.19 10.30 -5.90
N GLY A 184 4.77 9.70 -4.79
CA GLY A 184 5.46 8.57 -4.14
C GLY A 184 6.79 8.97 -3.48
N GLU A 185 7.07 10.27 -3.35
CA GLU A 185 8.35 10.76 -2.84
C GLU A 185 8.52 10.54 -1.33
N THR A 186 7.42 10.31 -0.62
CA THR A 186 7.39 10.04 0.83
C THR A 186 7.15 8.57 1.16
N LEU A 187 7.22 7.68 0.17
CA LEU A 187 7.06 6.23 0.38
C LEU A 187 8.15 5.70 1.31
N ALA A 188 7.71 5.32 2.51
CA ALA A 188 8.51 4.81 3.61
C ALA A 188 8.47 3.28 3.66
N LEU A 189 7.26 2.72 3.62
CA LEU A 189 7.02 1.30 3.83
C LEU A 189 6.20 0.72 2.68
N LEU A 190 6.63 -0.44 2.18
CA LEU A 190 5.87 -1.26 1.24
C LEU A 190 5.71 -2.66 1.83
N TYR A 191 4.47 -3.03 2.11
CA TYR A 191 4.10 -4.40 2.47
C TYR A 191 3.42 -5.07 1.30
N THR A 192 3.94 -6.23 0.91
CA THR A 192 3.27 -7.13 -0.03
C THR A 192 2.87 -8.39 0.70
N MET A 193 1.60 -8.79 0.58
CA MET A 193 1.03 -9.96 1.25
C MET A 193 0.45 -10.93 0.23
N GLY A 194 0.78 -12.22 0.32
CA GLY A 194 0.31 -13.23 -0.65
C GLY A 194 0.63 -12.83 -2.09
N SER A 195 1.88 -12.40 -2.33
CA SER A 195 2.25 -11.67 -3.55
C SER A 195 2.46 -12.59 -4.78
N PRO A 196 1.67 -12.44 -5.86
CA PRO A 196 1.91 -13.11 -7.14
C PRO A 196 3.04 -12.49 -7.96
N ILE A 197 3.80 -11.52 -7.45
CA ILE A 197 4.87 -10.84 -8.22
C ILE A 197 5.86 -11.86 -8.82
N ALA A 198 6.18 -12.94 -8.11
CA ALA A 198 7.04 -13.99 -8.64
C ALA A 198 6.48 -14.63 -9.92
N LEU A 199 5.20 -15.04 -9.92
CA LEU A 199 4.53 -15.57 -11.10
C LEU A 199 4.42 -14.51 -12.20
N TRP A 200 4.04 -13.30 -11.81
CA TRP A 200 3.87 -12.16 -12.71
C TRP A 200 5.18 -11.75 -13.39
N SER A 201 6.33 -12.01 -12.75
CA SER A 201 7.66 -11.70 -13.26
C SER A 201 8.07 -12.52 -14.48
N LEU A 202 7.43 -13.69 -14.72
CA LEU A 202 7.70 -14.56 -15.87
C LEU A 202 7.51 -13.88 -17.23
N ARG A 203 6.74 -12.79 -17.27
CA ARG A 203 6.54 -11.99 -18.49
C ARG A 203 7.77 -11.18 -18.90
N TYR A 204 8.77 -11.08 -18.04
CA TYR A 204 9.95 -10.26 -18.26
C TYR A 204 11.23 -11.09 -18.39
N PRO A 205 12.16 -10.70 -19.27
CA PRO A 205 13.50 -11.27 -19.28
C PRO A 205 14.15 -11.16 -17.90
N ARG A 206 14.75 -12.26 -17.42
CA ARG A 206 15.41 -12.35 -16.11
C ARG A 206 14.52 -11.91 -14.93
N PHE A 207 13.20 -12.15 -15.04
CA PHE A 207 12.20 -11.81 -14.01
C PHE A 207 12.02 -10.30 -13.77
N GLY A 208 12.53 -9.44 -14.65
CA GLY A 208 12.31 -7.99 -14.61
C GLY A 208 13.04 -7.25 -13.49
N GLU A 209 12.67 -5.98 -13.31
CA GLU A 209 13.24 -5.07 -12.30
C GLU A 209 12.20 -4.74 -11.22
N PRO A 210 12.57 -4.74 -9.93
CA PRO A 210 11.68 -4.32 -8.85
C PRO A 210 11.55 -2.79 -8.79
N VAL A 211 10.56 -2.33 -8.00
CA VAL A 211 10.56 -0.96 -7.46
C VAL A 211 11.85 -0.73 -6.67
N ARG A 212 12.46 0.45 -6.80
CA ARG A 212 13.61 0.85 -5.99
C ARG A 212 13.13 1.65 -4.76
N LEU A 213 13.35 1.08 -3.57
CA LEU A 213 13.31 1.80 -2.30
C LEU A 213 14.73 2.00 -1.76
N PRO A 214 15.03 3.13 -1.08
CA PRO A 214 14.15 4.27 -0.87
C PRO A 214 13.85 5.02 -2.17
N ALA A 215 12.70 5.70 -2.24
CA ALA A 215 12.56 6.75 -3.24
C ALA A 215 13.71 7.76 -3.01
N GLN A 216 14.51 8.07 -4.02
CA GLN A 216 15.69 8.95 -3.89
C GLN A 216 15.34 10.31 -3.25
N SER A 217 14.07 10.71 -3.35
CA SER A 217 13.49 11.91 -2.77
C SER A 217 13.09 11.80 -1.30
N LEU A 218 12.98 10.61 -0.71
CA LEU A 218 12.48 10.45 0.66
C LEU A 218 13.36 11.22 1.64
N ALA A 219 14.68 11.13 1.51
CA ALA A 219 15.61 11.86 2.36
C ALA A 219 15.42 13.39 2.31
N ARG A 220 14.83 13.94 1.24
CA ARG A 220 14.50 15.38 1.14
C ARG A 220 13.31 15.77 2.02
N HIS A 221 12.45 14.82 2.36
CA HIS A 221 11.22 15.05 3.13
C HIS A 221 11.32 14.46 4.54
N HIS A 222 12.04 13.34 4.70
CA HIS A 222 12.23 12.57 5.93
C HIS A 222 13.66 11.99 5.97
N PRO A 223 14.69 12.79 6.28
CA PRO A 223 16.11 12.39 6.19
C PRO A 223 16.50 11.23 7.11
N SER A 224 15.82 11.09 8.25
CA SER A 224 16.10 10.07 9.26
C SER A 224 15.23 8.82 9.12
N LEU A 225 14.35 8.77 8.12
CA LEU A 225 13.39 7.69 7.97
C LEU A 225 14.00 6.55 7.16
N GLU A 226 14.02 5.37 7.77
CA GLU A 226 14.44 4.14 7.10
C GLU A 226 13.30 3.57 6.27
N THR A 227 13.60 3.12 5.05
CA THR A 227 12.62 2.46 4.19
C THR A 227 12.69 0.96 4.28
N ALA A 228 11.53 0.32 4.17
CA ALA A 228 11.47 -1.13 4.06
C ALA A 228 10.46 -1.59 3.02
N TRP A 229 10.85 -2.59 2.22
CA TRP A 229 9.91 -3.47 1.52
C TRP A 229 9.91 -4.84 2.19
N ILE A 230 8.82 -5.14 2.87
CA ILE A 230 8.60 -6.43 3.51
C ILE A 230 7.58 -7.23 2.70
N ASN A 231 7.97 -8.41 2.26
CA ASN A 231 7.08 -9.37 1.61
C ASN A 231 6.67 -10.45 2.60
N LEU A 232 5.38 -10.51 2.93
CA LEU A 232 4.78 -11.50 3.81
C LEU A 232 4.13 -12.58 2.94
N TYR A 233 4.60 -13.81 3.07
CA TYR A 233 4.06 -14.95 2.33
C TYR A 233 3.82 -16.12 3.27
N ASP A 234 2.76 -16.87 3.05
CA ASP A 234 2.53 -18.13 3.74
C ASP A 234 3.11 -19.26 2.87
N PRO A 235 3.95 -20.16 3.42
CA PRO A 235 4.43 -21.32 2.67
C PRO A 235 3.33 -22.19 2.05
N ASP A 236 2.11 -22.17 2.62
CA ASP A 236 0.93 -22.88 2.11
C ASP A 236 0.12 -22.05 1.08
N ASP A 237 0.49 -20.80 0.82
CA ASP A 237 -0.17 -19.94 -0.16
C ASP A 237 0.37 -20.22 -1.58
N ILE A 238 -0.46 -20.86 -2.41
CA ILE A 238 -0.13 -21.22 -3.80
C ILE A 238 0.05 -20.03 -4.75
N VAL A 239 -0.25 -18.80 -4.29
CA VAL A 239 -0.10 -17.57 -5.07
C VAL A 239 1.05 -16.70 -4.53
N GLY A 240 1.31 -16.77 -3.23
CA GLY A 240 2.31 -15.96 -2.54
C GLY A 240 3.69 -16.62 -2.51
N TYR A 241 4.70 -15.92 -3.02
CA TYR A 241 6.08 -16.42 -3.04
C TYR A 241 7.06 -15.40 -2.48
N ALA A 242 8.23 -15.90 -2.04
CA ALA A 242 9.40 -15.08 -1.76
C ALA A 242 9.87 -14.36 -3.04
N LEU A 243 10.26 -13.08 -2.91
CA LEU A 243 10.63 -12.23 -4.05
C LEU A 243 12.14 -12.05 -4.21
N ARG A 244 12.91 -12.03 -3.11
CA ARG A 244 14.38 -11.89 -3.14
C ARG A 244 15.08 -12.97 -3.96
N PRO A 245 14.61 -14.23 -4.04
CA PRO A 245 15.24 -15.25 -4.87
C PRO A 245 15.12 -15.00 -6.38
N LEU A 246 14.22 -14.12 -6.84
CA LEU A 246 13.97 -13.90 -8.28
C LEU A 246 15.23 -13.46 -9.02
N ASN A 247 15.97 -12.48 -8.49
CA ASN A 247 17.26 -12.04 -9.03
C ASN A 247 17.99 -11.11 -8.03
N ALA A 248 19.20 -10.67 -8.39
CA ALA A 248 19.99 -9.76 -7.57
C ALA A 248 19.32 -8.41 -7.29
N ALA A 249 18.53 -7.89 -8.24
CA ALA A 249 17.82 -6.62 -8.06
C ALA A 249 16.71 -6.74 -7.02
N TYR A 250 15.89 -7.79 -7.07
CA TYR A 250 14.89 -8.06 -6.03
C TYR A 250 15.52 -8.31 -4.66
N ARG A 251 16.65 -9.02 -4.61
CA ARG A 251 17.40 -9.24 -3.37
C ARG A 251 17.87 -7.94 -2.71
N ALA A 252 18.20 -6.93 -3.51
CA ALA A 252 18.61 -5.62 -3.03
C ALA A 252 17.42 -4.72 -2.66
N ALA A 253 16.30 -4.82 -3.38
CA ALA A 253 15.12 -3.97 -3.18
C ALA A 253 14.21 -4.45 -2.04
N VAL A 254 14.03 -5.78 -1.90
CA VAL A 254 13.15 -6.37 -0.89
C VAL A 254 13.94 -6.56 0.40
N THR A 255 13.63 -5.73 1.39
CA THR A 255 14.26 -5.74 2.72
C THR A 255 14.13 -7.09 3.39
N GLU A 256 12.98 -7.75 3.28
CA GLU A 256 12.75 -9.06 3.89
C GLU A 256 11.65 -9.85 3.16
N ASP A 257 11.89 -11.13 2.92
CA ASP A 257 10.83 -12.12 2.66
C ASP A 257 10.56 -12.84 3.97
N ARG A 258 9.40 -12.59 4.59
CA ARG A 258 9.06 -13.18 5.88
C ARG A 258 7.92 -14.20 5.72
N PRO A 259 8.15 -15.48 6.09
CA PRO A 259 7.09 -16.45 6.14
C PRO A 259 6.11 -16.13 7.29
N VAL A 260 4.81 -16.26 7.03
CA VAL A 260 3.74 -16.06 8.02
C VAL A 260 2.74 -17.20 7.96
N GLY A 261 2.21 -17.65 9.10
CA GLY A 261 1.12 -18.62 9.12
C GLY A 261 -0.23 -17.91 9.14
N VAL A 262 -0.91 -17.80 7.99
CA VAL A 262 -2.24 -17.17 7.88
C VAL A 262 -3.38 -18.18 7.78
N GLY A 263 -3.07 -19.47 7.56
CA GLY A 263 -4.02 -20.58 7.65
C GLY A 263 -4.24 -21.13 9.06
N TRP A 264 -5.46 -21.59 9.36
CA TRP A 264 -5.72 -22.54 10.45
C TRP A 264 -5.52 -23.98 9.93
N LEU A 265 -5.20 -24.95 10.80
CA LEU A 265 -4.86 -26.36 10.44
C LEU A 265 -5.84 -27.05 9.46
N LEU A 266 -7.08 -26.55 9.34
CA LEU A 266 -8.13 -27.08 8.45
C LEU A 266 -8.29 -26.30 7.12
N THR A 267 -7.50 -25.26 6.89
CA THR A 267 -7.61 -24.33 5.74
C THR A 267 -6.34 -24.21 4.89
N SER A 268 -5.25 -24.89 5.27
CA SER A 268 -3.95 -24.93 4.56
C SER A 268 -3.97 -25.57 3.16
N TRP A 269 -5.16 -25.87 2.61
CA TRP A 269 -5.33 -26.52 1.29
C TRP A 269 -6.39 -25.83 0.41
N ASN A 270 -6.81 -24.59 0.74
CA ASN A 270 -7.90 -23.90 0.02
C ASN A 270 -7.60 -22.40 -0.16
N PRO A 271 -8.05 -21.74 -1.25
CA PRO A 271 -8.07 -20.27 -1.47
C PRO A 271 -8.44 -19.34 -0.30
N LEU A 272 -8.84 -19.87 0.86
CA LEU A 272 -9.11 -19.13 2.09
C LEU A 272 -7.82 -18.68 2.82
N CYS A 273 -6.70 -19.42 2.76
CA CYS A 273 -5.43 -18.98 3.34
C CYS A 273 -4.95 -17.67 2.70
N HIS A 274 -5.10 -17.58 1.37
CA HIS A 274 -4.83 -16.39 0.59
C HIS A 274 -5.73 -15.19 0.98
N LEU A 275 -6.82 -15.38 1.73
CA LEU A 275 -7.65 -14.27 2.24
C LEU A 275 -7.34 -13.94 3.71
N GLY A 276 -6.56 -14.78 4.39
CA GLY A 276 -6.31 -14.72 5.83
C GLY A 276 -5.41 -13.57 6.29
N TYR A 277 -4.57 -13.03 5.40
CA TYR A 277 -3.59 -11.98 5.74
C TYR A 277 -4.21 -10.76 6.42
N TRP A 278 -5.38 -10.30 5.95
CA TRP A 278 -6.06 -9.11 6.48
C TRP A 278 -6.50 -9.22 7.95
N ASN A 279 -6.62 -10.44 8.46
CA ASN A 279 -7.10 -10.69 9.83
C ASN A 279 -6.04 -11.42 10.68
N ASN A 280 -4.82 -11.59 10.18
CA ASN A 280 -3.77 -12.28 10.90
C ASN A 280 -3.12 -11.38 11.96
N ALA A 281 -2.96 -11.92 13.17
CA ALA A 281 -2.39 -11.21 14.30
C ALA A 281 -0.91 -10.85 14.07
N GLY A 282 -0.09 -11.84 13.69
CA GLY A 282 1.36 -11.65 13.48
C GLY A 282 1.68 -10.66 12.36
N VAL A 283 0.90 -10.71 11.27
CA VAL A 283 0.98 -9.70 10.19
C VAL A 283 0.71 -8.29 10.75
N ALA A 284 -0.35 -8.13 11.54
CA ALA A 284 -0.69 -6.84 12.13
C ALA A 284 0.34 -6.37 13.19
N ASP A 285 0.91 -7.28 13.97
CA ASP A 285 1.97 -6.98 14.95
C ASP A 285 3.19 -6.39 14.24
N GLN A 286 3.69 -7.07 13.22
CA GLN A 286 4.84 -6.61 12.45
C GLN A 286 4.62 -5.25 11.78
N ILE A 287 3.47 -5.05 11.13
CA ILE A 287 3.18 -3.78 10.47
C ILE A 287 3.09 -2.65 11.51
N ALA A 288 2.44 -2.90 12.66
CA ALA A 288 2.30 -1.90 13.71
C ALA A 288 3.65 -1.50 14.34
N GLU A 289 4.57 -2.45 14.51
CA GLU A 289 5.93 -2.18 14.99
C GLU A 289 6.69 -1.27 14.03
N SER A 290 6.66 -1.55 12.73
CA SER A 290 7.31 -0.69 11.73
C SER A 290 6.66 0.70 11.64
N LEU A 291 5.33 0.79 11.77
CA LEU A 291 4.63 2.08 11.86
C LEU A 291 5.07 2.87 13.10
N ALA A 292 5.23 2.21 14.25
CA ALA A 292 5.75 2.85 15.46
C ALA A 292 7.19 3.33 15.27
N GLY A 293 8.05 2.55 14.60
CA GLY A 293 9.40 2.96 14.22
C GLY A 293 9.41 4.21 13.33
N VAL A 294 8.62 4.21 12.25
CA VAL A 294 8.44 5.37 11.37
C VAL A 294 7.95 6.60 12.15
N TRP A 295 6.97 6.43 13.03
CA TRP A 295 6.47 7.52 13.85
C TRP A 295 7.59 8.12 14.71
N ARG A 296 8.35 7.31 15.46
CA ARG A 296 9.48 7.76 16.29
C ARG A 296 10.55 8.50 15.49
N GLN A 297 10.92 7.98 14.33
CA GLN A 297 11.92 8.61 13.45
C GLN A 297 11.41 9.95 12.90
N SER A 298 10.12 10.02 12.54
CA SER A 298 9.50 11.25 12.02
C SER A 298 9.28 12.32 13.10
N THR A 299 9.06 11.92 14.36
CA THR A 299 8.84 12.85 15.49
C THR A 299 10.13 13.37 16.08
N GLY A 300 11.22 12.59 16.05
CA GLY A 300 12.56 13.04 16.45
C GLY A 300 13.03 14.30 15.71
N LEU A 301 12.60 14.48 14.46
CA LEU A 301 12.87 15.69 13.66
C LEU A 301 12.05 16.91 14.10
N ALA A 302 10.80 16.71 14.53
CA ALA A 302 9.91 17.81 14.94
C ALA A 302 10.34 18.49 16.26
N VAL A 303 11.20 17.84 17.05
CA VAL A 303 11.79 18.41 18.28
C VAL A 303 13.11 19.16 17.97
N ALA A 304 13.80 18.81 16.89
CA ALA A 304 15.09 19.39 16.51
C ALA A 304 14.99 20.68 15.66
N GLU A 305 13.89 20.87 14.91
CA GLU A 305 13.63 22.13 14.19
C GLU A 305 12.64 23.02 14.98
N PRO A 306 13.09 24.08 15.66
CA PRO A 306 12.16 25.10 16.14
C PRO A 306 11.55 25.81 14.93
N GLU A 307 10.22 25.93 14.93
CA GLU A 307 9.44 26.73 13.98
C GLU A 307 10.10 28.11 13.80
N ARG A 308 10.84 28.31 12.70
CA ARG A 308 11.26 29.64 12.27
C ARG A 308 10.04 30.36 11.73
N ILE A 309 9.26 30.96 12.63
CA ILE A 309 8.25 31.95 12.26
C ILE A 309 9.02 33.11 11.60
N PRO A 310 8.75 33.45 10.32
CA PRO A 310 9.33 34.64 9.72
C PRO A 310 8.83 35.86 10.52
N ARG A 311 9.75 36.54 11.21
CA ARG A 311 9.43 37.85 11.79
C ARG A 311 9.09 38.79 10.63
N VAL A 312 7.80 39.09 10.49
CA VAL A 312 7.34 40.20 9.65
C VAL A 312 7.98 41.47 10.21
N ALA A 313 8.90 42.04 9.45
CA ALA A 313 9.52 43.32 9.80
C ALA A 313 8.42 44.39 9.82
N ARG A 314 8.13 44.94 11.00
CA ARG A 314 7.33 46.16 11.12
C ARG A 314 8.08 47.28 10.41
N ALA A 315 7.53 47.77 9.31
CA ALA A 315 7.98 49.01 8.68
C ALA A 315 7.91 50.15 9.69
N ARG A 316 9.06 50.77 9.97
CA ARG A 316 9.16 52.03 10.70
C ARG A 316 8.43 53.10 9.88
N LYS A 317 7.42 53.74 10.46
CA LYS A 317 6.96 55.05 10.00
C LYS A 317 8.06 56.07 10.31
N THR A 318 8.70 56.57 9.27
CA THR A 318 9.26 57.93 9.21
C THR A 318 8.17 58.77 8.55
N GLY A 319 7.60 59.77 9.22
CA GLY A 319 8.25 61.06 9.46
C GLY A 319 7.74 61.96 8.35
#